data_AF-A0A2R6W0S5-F1
#
_entry.id   AF-A0A2R6W0S5-F1
#
_cell.length_a   1.000
_cell.length_b   1.000
_cell.length_c   1.000
_cell.angle_alpha   90.00
_cell.angle_beta   90.00
_cell.angle_gamma   90.00
#
_symmetry.space_group_name_H-M   'P 1'
#
loop_
_entity.id
_entity.type
_entity.pdbx_description
1 polymer ?
#
loop_
_entity_poly.entity_id
_entity_poly.type
_entity_poly.pdbx_seq_one_letter_code
_entity_poly.pdbx_strand_id
1 'polypeptide(L)'
;MASQDNFILNLLQTVLEELKVLRAEFKVQSSTLIAAQYEIRELKLSQKCFEKIMVDISEHVEDIKEKVGSQASTAATPRLHEVVESLEVKMKSYAEATKSAHISFCQEQEIEKTNQFAHRKNVRISGLPESVKEEVKSVVTKFLAETLDVPNADVAQAFRIGTIGTQPRAIIVKFNDQTQRDTALANKAVLKGRRIWLDPDLTPLQVEARRKELAKVKEAQDAGFFAYLRDGQAIVTQRKRQSST
;
A
#
# COMPACT_ATOMS: atom_id res chain seq x y z
N MET A 1 -49.76 15.79 5.97
CA MET A 1 -49.29 15.16 4.71
C MET A 1 -48.10 15.89 4.09
N ALA A 2 -48.06 17.24 4.05
CA ALA A 2 -46.95 18.01 3.47
C ALA A 2 -45.53 17.80 4.08
N SER A 3 -45.41 17.27 5.30
CA SER A 3 -44.11 17.06 5.98
C SER A 3 -43.36 15.82 5.48
N GLN A 4 -44.07 14.82 4.97
CA GLN A 4 -43.50 13.52 4.60
C GLN A 4 -42.96 13.58 3.16
N ASP A 5 -43.65 14.32 2.29
CA ASP A 5 -43.24 14.56 0.90
C ASP A 5 -41.94 15.39 0.83
N ASN A 6 -41.78 16.39 1.72
CA ASN A 6 -40.55 17.17 1.82
C ASN A 6 -39.35 16.34 2.32
N PHE A 7 -39.58 15.37 3.20
CA PHE A 7 -38.53 14.45 3.65
C PHE A 7 -38.09 13.52 2.51
N ILE A 8 -39.04 12.98 1.76
CA ILE A 8 -38.76 12.12 0.60
C ILE A 8 -38.02 12.90 -0.49
N LEU A 9 -38.40 14.15 -0.77
CA LEU A 9 -37.70 15.00 -1.75
C LEU A 9 -36.26 15.28 -1.33
N ASN A 10 -36.01 15.61 -0.05
CA ASN A 10 -34.64 15.83 0.44
C ASN A 10 -33.78 14.55 0.38
N LEU A 11 -34.37 13.40 0.67
CA LEU A 11 -33.68 12.11 0.57
C LEU A 11 -33.31 11.79 -0.89
N LEU A 12 -34.25 11.97 -1.82
CA LEU A 12 -34.01 11.79 -3.26
C LEU A 12 -32.94 12.75 -3.79
N GLN A 13 -32.95 14.01 -3.34
CA GLN A 13 -31.94 15.01 -3.67
C GLN A 13 -30.55 14.57 -3.20
N THR A 14 -30.46 14.04 -1.96
CA THR A 14 -29.21 13.56 -1.37
C THR A 14 -28.65 12.37 -2.15
N VAL A 15 -29.49 11.37 -2.44
CA VAL A 15 -29.11 10.19 -3.23
C VAL A 15 -28.65 10.59 -4.64
N LEU A 16 -29.32 11.57 -5.26
CA LEU A 16 -28.94 12.08 -6.58
C LEU A 16 -27.54 12.70 -6.56
N GLU A 17 -27.20 13.48 -5.52
CA GLU A 17 -25.87 14.07 -5.38
C GLU A 17 -24.79 13.01 -5.10
N GLU A 18 -25.07 12.02 -4.27
CA GLU A 18 -24.16 10.88 -4.05
C GLU A 18 -23.88 10.10 -5.34
N LEU A 19 -24.92 9.83 -6.15
CA LEU A 19 -24.76 9.16 -7.44
C LEU A 19 -23.94 9.99 -8.45
N LYS A 20 -24.05 11.33 -8.42
CA LYS A 20 -23.22 12.20 -9.25
C LYS A 20 -21.75 12.13 -8.83
N VAL A 21 -21.48 12.13 -7.53
CA VAL A 21 -20.12 11.98 -6.98
C VAL A 21 -19.54 10.62 -7.38
N LEU A 22 -20.28 9.54 -7.18
CA LEU A 22 -19.86 8.18 -7.53
C LEU A 22 -19.54 8.05 -9.03
N ARG A 23 -20.37 8.66 -9.89
CA ARG A 23 -20.14 8.70 -11.35
C ARG A 23 -18.86 9.45 -11.70
N ALA A 24 -18.58 10.56 -11.04
CA ALA A 24 -17.34 11.31 -11.25
C ALA A 24 -16.11 10.50 -10.83
N GLU A 25 -16.18 9.81 -9.69
CA GLU A 25 -15.12 8.92 -9.21
C GLU A 25 -14.86 7.75 -10.16
N PHE A 26 -15.91 7.10 -10.65
CA PHE A 26 -15.79 6.03 -11.64
C PHE A 26 -15.13 6.51 -12.92
N LYS A 27 -15.45 7.74 -13.37
CA LYS A 27 -14.83 8.34 -14.55
C LYS A 27 -13.33 8.59 -14.35
N VAL A 28 -12.94 9.07 -13.18
CA VAL A 28 -11.52 9.26 -12.83
C VAL A 28 -10.81 7.91 -12.80
N GLN A 29 -11.35 6.92 -12.08
CA GLN A 29 -10.75 5.58 -12.00
C GLN A 29 -10.62 4.92 -13.38
N SER A 30 -11.62 5.06 -14.24
CA SER A 30 -11.57 4.56 -15.62
C SER A 30 -10.46 5.23 -16.43
N SER A 31 -10.27 6.55 -16.28
CA SER A 31 -9.18 7.25 -16.95
C SER A 31 -7.79 6.83 -16.45
N THR A 32 -7.64 6.64 -15.13
CA THR A 32 -6.40 6.16 -14.53
C THR A 32 -6.07 4.73 -14.97
N LEU A 33 -7.08 3.86 -15.09
CA LEU A 33 -6.91 2.50 -15.59
C LEU A 33 -6.41 2.50 -17.05
N ILE A 34 -6.97 3.36 -17.90
CA ILE A 34 -6.53 3.49 -19.30
C ILE A 34 -5.08 3.97 -19.37
N ALA A 35 -4.69 4.96 -18.56
CA ALA A 35 -3.31 5.43 -18.48
C ALA A 35 -2.35 4.31 -18.03
N ALA A 36 -2.70 3.56 -16.99
CA ALA A 36 -1.91 2.42 -16.52
C ALA A 36 -1.78 1.32 -17.58
N GLN A 37 -2.84 1.05 -18.36
CA GLN A 37 -2.78 0.09 -19.46
C GLN A 37 -1.81 0.54 -20.57
N TYR A 38 -1.75 1.84 -20.85
CA TYR A 38 -0.80 2.41 -21.80
C TYR A 38 0.65 2.25 -21.31
N GLU A 39 0.93 2.59 -20.04
CA GLU A 39 2.26 2.41 -19.45
C GLU A 39 2.72 0.95 -19.46
N ILE A 40 1.82 0.01 -19.10
CA ILE A 40 2.11 -1.43 -19.18
C ILE A 40 2.45 -1.86 -20.61
N ARG A 41 1.78 -1.28 -21.61
CA ARG A 41 2.05 -1.58 -23.03
C ARG A 41 3.44 -1.09 -23.44
N GLU A 42 3.81 0.14 -23.08
CA GLU A 42 5.13 0.70 -23.36
C GLU A 42 6.25 -0.12 -22.68
N LEU A 43 6.04 -0.51 -21.42
CA LEU A 43 6.98 -1.38 -20.70
C LEU A 43 7.16 -2.74 -21.38
N LYS A 44 6.07 -3.35 -21.87
CA LYS A 44 6.16 -4.62 -22.62
C LYS A 44 6.91 -4.48 -23.94
N LEU A 45 6.77 -3.35 -24.63
CA LEU A 45 7.52 -3.07 -25.85
C LEU A 45 9.02 -2.89 -25.54
N SER A 46 9.34 -2.13 -24.48
CA SER A 46 10.73 -1.99 -24.01
C SER A 46 11.34 -3.32 -23.61
N GLN A 47 10.60 -4.19 -22.90
CA GLN A 47 11.08 -5.52 -22.53
C GLN A 47 11.44 -6.35 -23.78
N LYS A 48 10.57 -6.36 -24.80
CA LYS A 48 10.86 -7.05 -26.07
C LYS A 48 12.09 -6.50 -26.78
N CYS A 49 12.29 -5.18 -26.76
CA CYS A 49 13.51 -4.57 -27.30
C CYS A 49 14.75 -5.03 -26.54
N PHE A 50 14.70 -5.08 -25.20
CA PHE A 50 15.79 -5.61 -24.38
C PHE A 50 16.07 -7.09 -24.68
N GLU A 51 15.04 -7.92 -24.81
CA GLU A 51 15.19 -9.33 -25.16
C GLU A 51 15.88 -9.50 -26.52
N LYS A 52 15.51 -8.70 -27.52
CA LYS A 52 16.17 -8.71 -28.82
C LYS A 52 17.65 -8.32 -28.71
N ILE A 53 17.96 -7.24 -27.99
CA ILE A 53 19.34 -6.81 -27.77
C ILE A 53 20.16 -7.92 -27.08
N MET A 54 19.56 -8.62 -26.11
CA MET A 54 20.24 -9.73 -25.44
C MET A 54 20.54 -10.90 -26.39
N VAL A 55 19.62 -11.22 -27.31
CA VAL A 55 19.86 -12.23 -28.35
C VAL A 55 20.98 -11.78 -29.29
N ASP A 56 20.94 -10.54 -29.77
CA ASP A 56 21.96 -9.98 -30.67
C ASP A 56 23.35 -9.97 -29.99
N ILE A 57 23.42 -9.63 -28.70
CA ILE A 57 24.66 -9.70 -27.90
C ILE A 57 25.13 -11.16 -27.79
N SER A 58 24.25 -12.12 -27.51
CA SER A 58 24.63 -13.53 -27.45
C SER A 58 25.17 -14.06 -28.78
N GLU A 59 24.56 -13.67 -29.90
CA GLU A 59 25.03 -14.03 -31.25
C GLU A 59 26.41 -13.41 -31.52
N HIS A 60 26.61 -12.13 -31.19
CA HIS A 60 27.91 -11.49 -31.33
C HIS A 60 29.01 -12.09 -30.42
N VAL A 61 28.65 -12.56 -29.22
CA VAL A 61 29.60 -13.25 -28.34
C VAL A 61 30.03 -14.58 -28.93
N GLU A 62 29.12 -15.36 -29.52
CA GLU A 62 29.47 -16.60 -30.22
C GLU A 62 30.29 -16.34 -31.49
N ASP A 63 29.96 -15.32 -32.29
CA ASP A 63 30.77 -14.88 -33.44
C ASP A 63 32.20 -14.50 -33.04
N ILE A 64 32.35 -13.77 -31.93
CA ILE A 64 33.66 -13.38 -31.40
C ILE A 64 34.43 -14.62 -30.96
N LYS A 65 33.77 -15.56 -30.26
CA LYS A 65 34.37 -16.81 -29.82
C LYS A 65 34.83 -17.69 -30.99
N GLU A 66 34.04 -17.77 -32.06
CA GLU A 66 34.39 -18.49 -33.28
C GLU A 66 35.56 -17.83 -34.03
N LYS A 67 35.57 -16.50 -34.14
CA LYS A 67 36.68 -15.73 -34.74
C LYS A 67 37.98 -15.83 -33.92
N VAL A 68 37.89 -15.83 -32.60
CA VAL A 68 39.04 -16.07 -31.71
C VAL A 68 39.54 -17.51 -31.84
N GLY A 69 38.64 -18.49 -31.98
CA GLY A 69 38.99 -19.89 -32.22
C GLY A 69 39.68 -20.13 -33.57
N SER A 70 39.30 -19.38 -34.61
CA SER A 70 39.88 -19.48 -35.95
C SER A 70 41.16 -18.63 -36.16
N GLN A 71 41.39 -17.59 -35.34
CA GLN A 71 42.65 -16.81 -35.33
C GLN A 71 43.76 -17.40 -34.43
N ALA A 72 43.48 -18.46 -33.65
CA ALA A 72 44.46 -19.10 -32.78
C ALA A 72 45.62 -19.81 -33.53
N SER A 73 45.67 -19.76 -34.87
CA SER A 73 46.79 -20.28 -35.66
C SER A 73 47.99 -19.32 -35.80
N THR A 74 47.90 -18.04 -35.40
CA THR A 74 49.04 -17.11 -35.51
C THR A 74 49.10 -16.10 -34.36
N ALA A 75 49.82 -16.47 -33.30
CA ALA A 75 50.64 -15.64 -32.41
C ALA A 75 50.22 -14.16 -32.14
N ALA A 76 49.17 -13.97 -31.32
CA ALA A 76 48.90 -12.85 -30.41
C ALA A 76 47.48 -13.08 -29.82
N THR A 77 47.18 -13.27 -28.53
CA THR A 77 47.83 -12.91 -27.27
C THR A 77 47.17 -13.72 -26.13
N PRO A 78 47.91 -14.44 -25.27
CA PRO A 78 47.35 -15.14 -24.11
C PRO A 78 46.58 -14.18 -23.17
N ARG A 79 46.95 -12.90 -23.15
CA ARG A 79 46.24 -11.84 -22.39
C ARG A 79 44.79 -11.61 -22.85
N LEU A 80 44.48 -11.69 -24.14
CA LEU A 80 43.11 -11.49 -24.62
C LEU A 80 42.21 -12.65 -24.20
N HIS A 81 42.71 -13.88 -24.28
CA HIS A 81 42.00 -15.07 -23.81
C HIS A 81 41.72 -15.00 -22.30
N GLU A 82 42.70 -14.55 -21.51
CA GLU A 82 42.56 -14.38 -20.05
C GLU A 82 41.51 -13.32 -19.69
N VAL A 83 41.44 -12.23 -20.45
CA VAL A 83 40.42 -11.17 -20.27
C VAL A 83 39.03 -11.67 -20.64
N VAL A 84 38.87 -12.42 -21.74
CA VAL A 84 37.59 -12.99 -22.16
C VAL A 84 37.07 -14.00 -21.12
N GLU A 85 37.92 -14.92 -20.63
CA GLU A 85 37.55 -15.83 -19.55
C GLU A 85 37.14 -15.08 -18.27
N SER A 86 37.91 -14.04 -17.90
CA SER A 86 37.57 -13.20 -16.76
C SER A 86 36.22 -12.51 -16.91
N LEU A 87 35.89 -12.03 -18.12
CA LEU A 87 34.62 -11.38 -18.42
C LEU A 87 33.46 -12.39 -18.41
N GLU A 88 33.63 -13.59 -18.96
CA GLU A 88 32.61 -14.64 -18.92
C GLU A 88 32.28 -15.05 -17.48
N VAL A 89 33.30 -15.21 -16.64
CA VAL A 89 33.13 -15.52 -15.21
C VAL A 89 32.36 -14.39 -14.51
N LYS A 90 32.70 -13.13 -14.78
CA LYS A 90 31.97 -11.97 -14.24
C LYS A 90 30.53 -11.90 -14.74
N MET A 91 30.28 -12.14 -16.02
CA MET A 91 28.92 -12.15 -16.59
C MET A 91 28.05 -13.24 -15.97
N LYS A 92 28.59 -14.45 -15.80
CA LYS A 92 27.89 -15.55 -15.11
C LYS A 92 27.58 -15.16 -13.66
N SER A 93 28.57 -14.61 -12.95
CA SER A 93 28.38 -14.11 -11.58
C SER A 93 27.29 -13.03 -11.49
N TYR A 94 27.28 -12.05 -12.39
CA TYR A 94 26.24 -11.02 -12.43
C TYR A 94 24.87 -11.56 -12.79
N ALA A 95 24.77 -12.52 -13.72
CA ALA A 95 23.52 -13.16 -14.09
C ALA A 95 22.93 -13.94 -12.91
N GLU A 96 23.75 -14.69 -12.18
CA GLU A 96 23.37 -15.40 -10.97
C GLU A 96 22.92 -14.46 -9.85
N ALA A 97 23.67 -13.37 -9.62
CA ALA A 97 23.31 -12.34 -8.64
C ALA A 97 21.99 -11.64 -8.99
N THR A 98 21.75 -11.39 -10.28
CA THR A 98 20.49 -10.78 -10.75
C THR A 98 19.32 -11.73 -10.56
N LYS A 99 19.51 -13.02 -10.88
CA LYS A 99 18.49 -14.05 -10.67
C LYS A 99 18.16 -14.23 -9.19
N SER A 100 19.16 -14.27 -8.32
CA SER A 100 18.95 -14.41 -6.87
C SER A 100 18.26 -13.18 -6.28
N ALA A 101 18.65 -11.97 -6.68
CA ALA A 101 17.99 -10.73 -6.29
C ALA A 101 16.51 -10.70 -6.74
N HIS A 102 16.22 -11.15 -7.96
CA HIS A 102 14.84 -11.23 -8.45
C HIS A 102 13.98 -12.22 -7.65
N ILE A 103 14.55 -13.39 -7.29
CA ILE A 103 13.85 -14.37 -6.44
C ILE A 103 13.57 -13.78 -5.06
N SER A 104 14.56 -13.14 -4.42
CA SER A 104 14.37 -12.47 -3.11
C SER A 104 13.25 -11.44 -3.18
N PHE A 105 13.28 -10.58 -4.20
CA PHE A 105 12.26 -9.56 -4.40
C PHE A 105 10.85 -10.14 -4.58
N CYS A 106 10.71 -11.21 -5.36
CA CYS A 106 9.43 -11.90 -5.53
C CYS A 106 8.95 -12.54 -4.22
N GLN A 107 9.85 -13.14 -3.43
CA GLN A 107 9.52 -13.70 -2.12
C GLN A 107 9.08 -12.63 -1.13
N GLU A 108 9.78 -11.50 -1.08
CA GLU A 108 9.43 -10.35 -0.24
C GLU A 108 8.04 -9.82 -0.57
N GLN A 109 7.67 -9.75 -1.86
CA GLN A 109 6.32 -9.35 -2.27
C GLN A 109 5.23 -10.32 -1.81
N GLU A 110 5.46 -11.63 -1.89
CA GLU A 110 4.48 -12.64 -1.44
C GLU A 110 4.34 -12.64 0.10
N ILE A 111 5.45 -12.45 0.82
CA ILE A 111 5.44 -12.27 2.28
C ILE A 111 4.61 -11.03 2.63
N GLU A 112 4.84 -9.91 1.96
CA GLU A 112 4.10 -8.67 2.21
C GLU A 112 2.60 -8.85 1.92
N LYS A 113 2.20 -9.47 0.80
CA LYS A 113 0.78 -9.75 0.52
C LYS A 113 0.14 -10.62 1.61
N THR A 114 0.86 -11.63 2.07
CA THR A 114 0.39 -12.53 3.14
C THR A 114 0.21 -11.77 4.46
N ASN A 115 1.17 -10.91 4.80
CA ASN A 115 1.08 -10.04 5.98
C ASN A 115 -0.11 -9.08 5.85
N GLN A 116 -0.27 -8.39 4.71
CA GLN A 116 -1.42 -7.52 4.48
C GLN A 116 -2.75 -8.25 4.66
N PHE A 117 -2.86 -9.49 4.16
CA PHE A 117 -4.05 -10.31 4.34
C PHE A 117 -4.29 -10.67 5.81
N ALA A 118 -3.25 -11.04 6.55
CA ALA A 118 -3.34 -11.36 7.98
C ALA A 118 -3.77 -10.16 8.83
N HIS A 119 -3.32 -8.95 8.46
CA HIS A 119 -3.64 -7.70 9.15
C HIS A 119 -4.95 -7.06 8.69
N ARG A 120 -5.52 -7.49 7.55
CA ARG A 120 -6.73 -6.89 6.95
C ARG A 120 -7.94 -6.88 7.88
N LYS A 121 -8.06 -7.83 8.81
CA LYS A 121 -9.18 -7.88 9.77
C LYS A 121 -8.82 -7.30 11.13
N ASN A 122 -7.67 -6.62 11.24
CA ASN A 122 -7.17 -6.09 12.48
C ASN A 122 -7.38 -4.58 12.57
N VAL A 123 -7.56 -4.10 13.80
CA VAL A 123 -7.45 -2.69 14.15
C VAL A 123 -6.54 -2.54 15.36
N ARG A 124 -5.95 -1.36 15.47
CA ARG A 124 -5.15 -0.94 16.61
C ARG A 124 -5.88 0.13 17.39
N ILE A 125 -6.12 -0.14 18.67
CA ILE A 125 -6.70 0.83 19.61
C ILE A 125 -5.60 1.34 20.54
N SER A 126 -5.43 2.65 20.63
CA SER A 126 -4.46 3.28 21.54
C SER A 126 -5.17 4.21 22.51
N GLY A 127 -4.67 4.32 23.75
CA GLY A 127 -5.21 5.21 24.78
C GLY A 127 -6.35 4.64 25.63
N LEU A 128 -6.76 3.39 25.41
CA LEU A 128 -7.69 2.71 26.32
C LEU A 128 -7.02 2.41 27.66
N PRO A 129 -7.58 2.84 28.81
CA PRO A 129 -7.01 2.58 30.13
C PRO A 129 -6.74 1.09 30.37
N GLU A 130 -5.65 0.79 31.09
CA GLU A 130 -5.27 -0.57 31.48
C GLU A 130 -5.67 -0.86 32.94
N SER A 131 -6.07 -2.11 33.21
CA SER A 131 -6.31 -2.61 34.57
C SER A 131 -5.50 -3.89 34.81
N VAL A 132 -5.06 -4.10 36.06
CA VAL A 132 -4.19 -5.22 36.46
C VAL A 132 -4.82 -6.59 36.19
N LYS A 133 -6.16 -6.68 36.22
CA LYS A 133 -6.92 -7.91 35.95
C LYS A 133 -7.90 -7.72 34.79
N GLU A 134 -7.49 -6.98 33.76
CA GLU A 134 -8.34 -6.78 32.59
C GLU A 134 -8.50 -8.07 31.77
N GLU A 135 -9.74 -8.36 31.39
CA GLU A 135 -10.02 -9.31 30.32
C GLU A 135 -10.16 -8.47 29.04
N VAL A 136 -9.10 -8.46 28.23
CA VAL A 136 -8.94 -7.52 27.10
C VAL A 136 -10.09 -7.64 26.10
N LYS A 137 -10.59 -8.86 25.86
CA LYS A 137 -11.67 -9.07 24.88
C LYS A 137 -12.97 -8.41 25.35
N SER A 138 -13.37 -8.58 26.61
CA SER A 138 -14.54 -7.96 27.21
C SER A 138 -14.45 -6.43 27.22
N VAL A 139 -13.29 -5.87 27.59
CA VAL A 139 -13.05 -4.42 27.55
C VAL A 139 -13.24 -3.88 26.13
N VAL A 140 -12.69 -4.57 25.13
CA VAL A 140 -12.81 -4.18 23.72
C VAL A 140 -14.25 -4.33 23.22
N THR A 141 -14.93 -5.44 23.49
CA THR A 141 -16.31 -5.67 23.06
C THR A 141 -17.25 -4.62 23.66
N LYS A 142 -17.05 -4.28 24.94
CA LYS A 142 -17.80 -3.21 25.61
C LYS A 142 -17.53 -1.85 24.95
N PHE A 143 -16.27 -1.53 24.69
CA PHE A 143 -15.89 -0.29 24.01
C PHE A 143 -16.50 -0.18 22.60
N LEU A 144 -16.47 -1.27 21.83
CA LEU A 144 -17.04 -1.34 20.48
C LEU A 144 -18.55 -1.12 20.50
N ALA A 145 -19.26 -1.76 21.42
CA ALA A 145 -20.71 -1.62 21.55
C ALA A 145 -21.13 -0.23 22.06
N GLU A 146 -20.52 0.25 23.13
CA GLU A 146 -20.96 1.49 23.81
C GLU A 146 -20.46 2.77 23.14
N THR A 147 -19.31 2.74 22.47
CA THR A 147 -18.68 3.95 21.92
C THR A 147 -18.72 3.99 20.40
N LEU A 148 -18.56 2.86 19.73
CA LEU A 148 -18.42 2.79 18.28
C LEU A 148 -19.67 2.23 17.58
N ASP A 149 -20.75 1.98 18.32
CA ASP A 149 -22.03 1.47 17.82
C ASP A 149 -21.86 0.18 16.98
N VAL A 150 -21.00 -0.72 17.44
CA VAL A 150 -20.81 -2.06 16.86
C VAL A 150 -21.33 -3.10 17.86
N PRO A 151 -22.66 -3.31 17.93
CA PRO A 151 -23.23 -4.29 18.84
C PRO A 151 -22.82 -5.70 18.41
N ASN A 152 -22.60 -6.58 19.40
CA ASN A 152 -22.26 -7.99 19.18
C ASN A 152 -21.05 -8.19 18.25
N ALA A 153 -20.01 -7.36 18.41
CA ALA A 153 -18.77 -7.49 17.66
C ALA A 153 -18.16 -8.90 17.83
N ASP A 154 -18.00 -9.61 16.71
CA ASP A 154 -17.39 -10.94 16.67
C ASP A 154 -15.86 -10.81 16.62
N VAL A 155 -15.31 -10.57 17.81
CA VAL A 155 -13.87 -10.45 18.04
C VAL A 155 -13.28 -11.85 18.15
N ALA A 156 -12.39 -12.21 17.23
CA ALA A 156 -11.64 -13.45 17.27
C ALA A 156 -10.62 -13.41 18.42
N GLN A 157 -9.83 -12.34 18.47
CA GLN A 157 -8.74 -12.17 19.42
C GLN A 157 -8.54 -10.69 19.75
N ALA A 158 -8.18 -10.38 21.00
CA ALA A 158 -7.74 -9.06 21.40
C ALA A 158 -6.62 -9.19 22.42
N PHE A 159 -5.53 -8.42 22.25
CA PHE A 159 -4.39 -8.45 23.17
C PHE A 159 -3.63 -7.12 23.17
N ARG A 160 -3.05 -6.78 24.32
CA ARG A 160 -2.19 -5.61 24.48
C ARG A 160 -0.84 -5.85 23.81
N ILE A 161 -0.27 -4.80 23.23
CA ILE A 161 1.06 -4.80 22.60
C ILE A 161 1.93 -3.69 23.16
N GLY A 162 3.23 -3.93 23.20
CA GLY A 162 4.23 -3.00 23.73
C GLY A 162 4.59 -3.23 25.19
N THR A 163 5.44 -2.36 25.71
CA THR A 163 5.98 -2.42 27.08
C THR A 163 5.08 -1.69 28.06
N ILE A 164 5.04 -2.18 29.30
CA ILE A 164 4.33 -1.52 30.39
C ILE A 164 5.07 -0.22 30.72
N GLY A 165 4.35 0.89 30.79
CA GLY A 165 4.92 2.21 31.05
C GLY A 165 3.88 3.19 31.60
N THR A 166 4.16 4.48 31.45
CA THR A 166 3.26 5.57 31.92
C THR A 166 2.02 5.75 31.05
N GLN A 167 2.07 5.29 29.80
CA GLN A 167 0.93 5.33 28.88
C GLN A 167 0.31 3.94 28.72
N PRO A 168 -1.02 3.86 28.54
CA PRO A 168 -1.66 2.60 28.22
C PRO A 168 -1.14 2.02 26.90
N ARG A 169 -0.72 0.77 26.93
CA ARG A 169 -0.36 -0.09 25.79
C ARG A 169 -1.51 -0.16 24.80
N ALA A 170 -1.15 -0.16 23.52
CA ALA A 170 -2.13 -0.32 22.46
C ALA A 170 -2.71 -1.76 22.49
N ILE A 171 -3.92 -1.93 21.97
CA ILE A 171 -4.56 -3.22 21.79
C ILE A 171 -4.63 -3.51 20.29
N ILE A 172 -4.23 -4.71 19.89
CA ILE A 172 -4.59 -5.26 18.58
C ILE A 172 -5.87 -6.07 18.74
N VAL A 173 -6.85 -5.77 17.90
CA VAL A 173 -8.14 -6.46 17.86
C VAL A 173 -8.30 -7.08 16.49
N LYS A 174 -8.49 -8.40 16.45
CA LYS A 174 -8.77 -9.17 15.25
C LYS A 174 -10.24 -9.54 15.19
N PHE A 175 -10.92 -9.09 14.15
CA PHE A 175 -12.31 -9.47 13.88
C PHE A 175 -12.38 -10.75 13.05
N ASN A 176 -13.45 -11.53 13.25
CA ASN A 176 -13.78 -12.61 12.32
C ASN A 176 -14.37 -12.05 11.02
N ASP A 177 -15.20 -11.01 11.13
CA ASP A 177 -15.84 -10.33 10.02
C ASP A 177 -15.15 -9.00 9.69
N GLN A 178 -14.80 -8.80 8.43
CA GLN A 178 -14.23 -7.53 7.97
C GLN A 178 -15.26 -6.40 8.01
N THR A 179 -16.55 -6.69 7.81
CA THR A 179 -17.58 -5.62 7.79
C THR A 179 -17.68 -4.92 9.14
N GLN A 180 -17.63 -5.68 10.24
CA GLN A 180 -17.61 -5.11 11.60
C GLN A 180 -16.36 -4.27 11.86
N ARG A 181 -15.20 -4.70 11.34
CA ARG A 181 -13.97 -3.90 11.36
C ARG A 181 -14.17 -2.57 10.65
N ASP A 182 -14.77 -2.60 9.46
CA ASP A 182 -14.98 -1.41 8.63
C ASP A 182 -15.99 -0.44 9.28
N THR A 183 -17.06 -0.96 9.88
CA THR A 183 -18.02 -0.17 10.67
C THR A 183 -17.34 0.52 11.86
N ALA A 184 -16.51 -0.20 12.61
CA ALA A 184 -15.76 0.40 13.72
C ALA A 184 -14.86 1.55 13.25
N LEU A 185 -14.14 1.36 12.13
CA LEU A 185 -13.29 2.40 11.54
C LEU A 185 -14.08 3.59 10.99
N ALA A 186 -15.28 3.37 10.44
CA ALA A 186 -16.15 4.45 9.98
C ALA A 186 -16.61 5.33 11.15
N ASN A 187 -16.93 4.73 12.29
CA ASN A 187 -17.42 5.42 13.48
C ASN A 187 -16.30 6.06 14.34
N LYS A 188 -15.03 5.94 13.95
CA LYS A 188 -13.88 6.47 14.71
C LYS A 188 -13.94 7.98 14.98
N ALA A 189 -14.71 8.74 14.20
CA ALA A 189 -14.88 10.18 14.40
C ALA A 189 -15.45 10.52 15.79
N VAL A 190 -16.23 9.61 16.40
CA VAL A 190 -16.77 9.74 17.77
C VAL A 190 -15.67 9.82 18.84
N LEU A 191 -14.47 9.33 18.53
CA LEU A 191 -13.32 9.33 19.44
C LEU A 191 -12.58 10.67 19.48
N LYS A 192 -12.91 11.63 18.60
CA LYS A 192 -12.28 12.94 18.58
C LYS A 192 -12.43 13.63 19.94
N GLY A 193 -11.31 14.06 20.51
CA GLY A 193 -11.24 14.69 21.84
C GLY A 193 -11.11 13.73 23.02
N ARG A 194 -11.33 12.41 22.84
CA ARG A 194 -11.29 11.42 23.94
C ARG A 194 -9.89 10.87 24.25
N ARG A 195 -8.83 11.36 23.58
CA ARG A 195 -7.45 10.82 23.64
C ARG A 195 -7.38 9.30 23.43
N ILE A 196 -8.31 8.76 22.64
CA ILE A 196 -8.33 7.37 22.19
C ILE A 196 -8.23 7.40 20.67
N TRP A 197 -7.38 6.54 20.11
CA TRP A 197 -7.17 6.44 18.67
C TRP A 197 -7.54 5.04 18.19
N LEU A 198 -8.24 5.00 17.06
CA LEU A 198 -8.57 3.78 16.35
C LEU A 198 -8.02 3.89 14.93
N ASP A 199 -7.06 3.02 14.63
CA ASP A 199 -6.40 2.97 13.33
C ASP A 199 -6.44 1.56 12.73
N PRO A 200 -6.42 1.42 11.40
CA PRO A 200 -6.17 0.13 10.78
C PRO A 200 -4.78 -0.37 11.20
N ASP A 201 -4.68 -1.67 11.44
CA ASP A 201 -3.39 -2.32 11.69
C ASP A 201 -2.70 -2.56 10.35
N LEU A 202 -1.69 -1.75 10.04
CA LEU A 202 -1.01 -1.72 8.74
C LEU A 202 0.37 -2.37 8.86
N THR A 203 0.83 -3.00 7.78
CA THR A 203 2.20 -3.50 7.70
C THR A 203 3.21 -2.34 7.72
N PRO A 204 4.48 -2.57 8.09
CA PRO A 204 5.51 -1.52 8.06
C PRO A 204 5.60 -0.79 6.71
N LEU A 205 5.55 -1.54 5.60
CA LEU A 205 5.56 -0.97 4.25
C LEU A 205 4.34 -0.08 3.98
N GLN A 206 3.15 -0.50 4.42
CA GLN A 206 1.93 0.31 4.30
C GLN A 206 1.98 1.57 5.19
N VAL A 207 2.57 1.47 6.39
CA VAL A 207 2.78 2.63 7.28
C VAL A 207 3.71 3.64 6.63
N GLU A 208 4.82 3.19 6.03
CA GLU A 208 5.75 4.06 5.31
C GLU A 208 5.10 4.72 4.10
N ALA A 209 4.36 3.96 3.28
CA ALA A 209 3.62 4.50 2.15
C ALA A 209 2.60 5.57 2.61
N ARG A 210 1.83 5.26 3.66
CA ARG A 210 0.87 6.20 4.25
C ARG A 210 1.54 7.45 4.80
N ARG A 211 2.73 7.33 5.40
CA ARG A 211 3.51 8.47 5.91
C ARG A 211 3.94 9.39 4.77
N LYS A 212 4.38 8.84 3.63
CA LYS A 212 4.72 9.62 2.44
C LYS A 212 3.51 10.40 1.91
N GLU A 213 2.35 9.75 1.82
CA GLU A 213 1.12 10.42 1.38
C GLU A 213 0.64 11.49 2.36
N LEU A 214 0.71 11.23 3.67
CA LEU A 214 0.40 12.25 4.68
C LEU A 214 1.35 13.45 4.63
N ALA A 215 2.63 13.25 4.29
CA ALA A 215 3.56 14.35 4.10
C ALA A 215 3.13 15.27 2.94
N LYS A 216 2.70 14.70 1.81
CA LYS A 216 2.14 15.45 0.67
C LYS A 216 0.89 16.23 1.06
N VAL A 217 -0.02 15.62 1.83
CA VAL A 217 -1.22 16.30 2.35
C VAL A 217 -0.83 17.50 3.20
N LYS A 218 0.14 17.33 4.11
CA LYS A 218 0.60 18.40 4.98
C LYS A 218 1.23 19.54 4.19
N GLU A 219 2.12 19.23 3.25
CA GLU A 219 2.75 20.23 2.38
C GLU A 219 1.70 21.05 1.60
N ALA A 220 0.69 20.38 1.02
CA ALA A 220 -0.39 21.06 0.33
C ALA A 220 -1.25 21.94 1.26
N GLN A 221 -1.51 21.48 2.49
CA GLN A 221 -2.22 22.26 3.51
C GLN A 221 -1.42 23.50 3.94
N ASP A 222 -0.11 23.35 4.13
CA ASP A 222 0.81 24.44 4.49
C ASP A 222 0.90 25.48 3.35
N ALA A 223 0.79 25.04 2.08
CA ALA A 223 0.65 25.91 0.91
C ALA A 223 -0.75 26.53 0.74
N GLY A 224 -1.68 26.29 1.66
CA GLY A 224 -3.01 26.88 1.67
C GLY A 224 -4.06 26.16 0.82
N PHE A 225 -3.74 24.99 0.26
CA PHE A 225 -4.72 24.17 -0.47
C PHE A 225 -5.54 23.31 0.49
N PHE A 226 -6.77 22.97 0.09
CA PHE A 226 -7.53 21.96 0.79
C PHE A 226 -7.06 20.56 0.34
N ALA A 227 -6.40 19.84 1.23
CA ALA A 227 -5.90 18.49 0.99
C ALA A 227 -6.26 17.53 2.14
N TYR A 228 -6.47 16.25 1.81
CA TYR A 228 -6.81 15.19 2.77
C TYR A 228 -6.40 13.82 2.25
N LEU A 229 -6.31 12.83 3.15
CA LEU A 229 -6.04 11.45 2.78
C LEU A 229 -7.36 10.71 2.52
N ARG A 230 -7.49 10.04 1.38
CA ARG A 230 -8.62 9.16 1.04
C ARG A 230 -8.09 7.90 0.38
N ASP A 231 -8.59 6.74 0.82
CA ASP A 231 -8.20 5.42 0.29
C ASP A 231 -6.67 5.19 0.24
N GLY A 232 -5.96 5.75 1.22
CA GLY A 232 -4.50 5.66 1.31
C GLY A 232 -3.72 6.63 0.43
N GLN A 233 -4.38 7.52 -0.31
CA GLN A 233 -3.74 8.48 -1.22
C GLN A 233 -4.01 9.93 -0.82
N ALA A 234 -3.05 10.81 -1.08
CA ALA A 234 -3.20 12.24 -0.90
C ALA A 234 -4.10 12.84 -2.00
N ILE A 235 -5.20 13.46 -1.61
CA ILE A 235 -6.08 14.21 -2.49
C ILE A 235 -5.86 15.69 -2.22
N VAL A 236 -5.37 16.42 -3.22
CA VAL A 236 -5.18 17.88 -3.18
C VAL A 236 -6.20 18.54 -4.10
N THR A 237 -7.01 19.43 -3.57
CA THR A 237 -7.97 20.19 -4.36
C THR A 237 -7.41 21.56 -4.73
N GLN A 238 -7.83 22.09 -5.88
CA GLN A 238 -7.44 23.44 -6.33
C GLN A 238 -8.08 24.56 -5.48
N ARG A 239 -9.02 24.22 -4.59
CA ARG A 239 -9.66 25.19 -3.69
C ARG A 239 -8.67 25.58 -2.61
N LYS A 240 -8.37 26.88 -2.51
CA LYS A 240 -7.61 27.42 -1.37
C LYS A 240 -8.51 27.46 -0.14
N ARG A 241 -7.95 27.14 1.03
CA ARG A 241 -8.63 27.37 2.32
C ARG A 241 -8.93 28.86 2.43
N GLN A 242 -10.20 29.23 2.53
CA GLN A 242 -10.56 30.59 2.92
C GLN A 242 -10.05 30.80 4.34
N SER A 243 -9.14 31.75 4.50
CA SER A 243 -8.71 32.25 5.80
C SER A 243 -9.92 32.89 6.47
N SER A 244 -10.51 32.20 7.45
CA SER A 244 -11.42 32.83 8.42
C SER A 244 -10.60 33.88 9.17
N THR A 245 -10.79 35.14 8.80
CA THR A 245 -10.29 36.29 9.55
C THR A 245 -11.39 36.74 10.50
#